data_AF-A0A1H4IBR2-F1
#
_entry.id   AF-A0A1H4IBR2-F1
#
_cell.length_a   1.000
_cell.length_b   1.000
_cell.length_c   1.000
_cell.angle_alpha   90.00
_cell.angle_beta   90.00
_cell.angle_gamma   90.00
#
_symmetry.space_group_name_H-M   'P 1'
#
loop_
_entity.id
_entity.type
_entity.pdbx_description
1 polymer ?
#
loop_
_entity_poly.entity_id
_entity_poly.type
_entity_poly.pdbx_seq_one_letter_code
_entity_poly.pdbx_strand_id
1 'polypeptide(L)'
;MSDAEVFHREAGRLGEWLTGCLADLLGCAVWELDVTRTFEENGLHALGAVALAAEAERACGTVLEPTAAWDHPTVGSLARHLAAERRRARLALDGVPGAPSALGAAGEPW
;
A
#
# COMPACT_ATOMS: atom_id res chain seq x y z
N MET A 1 -15.95 2.33 -19.76
CA MET A 1 -15.85 2.35 -18.29
C MET A 1 -15.03 3.57 -17.91
N SER A 2 -15.53 4.41 -17.01
CA SER A 2 -14.84 5.65 -16.64
C SER A 2 -13.65 5.33 -15.71
N ASP A 3 -12.54 6.06 -15.84
CA ASP A 3 -11.32 5.88 -15.02
C ASP A 3 -11.63 5.91 -13.50
N ALA A 4 -12.58 6.78 -13.10
CA ALA A 4 -13.06 6.89 -11.71
C ALA A 4 -13.74 5.61 -11.18
N GLU A 5 -14.49 4.88 -12.01
CA GLU A 5 -15.17 3.64 -11.60
C GLU A 5 -14.16 2.50 -11.42
N VAL A 6 -13.14 2.46 -12.27
CA VAL A 6 -12.04 1.48 -12.17
C VAL A 6 -11.27 1.71 -10.87
N PHE A 7 -10.92 2.97 -10.57
CA PHE A 7 -10.24 3.35 -9.34
C PHE A 7 -11.04 2.95 -8.09
N HIS A 8 -12.33 3.27 -8.03
CA HIS A 8 -13.16 2.93 -6.87
C HIS A 8 -13.27 1.42 -6.65
N ARG A 9 -13.41 0.63 -7.73
CA ARG A 9 -13.44 -0.84 -7.65
C ARG A 9 -12.11 -1.41 -7.18
N GLU A 10 -11.00 -0.85 -7.64
CA GLU A 10 -9.67 -1.27 -7.22
C GLU A 10 -9.41 -0.95 -5.74
N ALA A 11 -9.76 0.26 -5.30
CA ALA A 11 -9.71 0.62 -3.89
C ALA A 11 -10.60 -0.29 -3.03
N GLY A 12 -11.80 -0.66 -3.50
CA GLY A 12 -12.65 -1.63 -2.80
C GLY A 12 -11.99 -2.99 -2.61
N ARG A 13 -11.41 -3.56 -3.67
CA ARG A 13 -10.68 -4.85 -3.59
C ARG A 13 -9.46 -4.80 -2.67
N LEU A 14 -8.72 -3.69 -2.70
CA LEU A 14 -7.58 -3.48 -1.82
C LEU A 14 -8.04 -3.32 -0.37
N GLY A 15 -9.20 -2.72 -0.11
CA GLY A 15 -9.80 -2.64 1.21
C GLY A 15 -10.14 -4.03 1.77
N GLU A 16 -10.80 -4.88 0.98
CA GLU A 16 -11.11 -6.26 1.37
C GLU A 16 -9.85 -7.07 1.68
N TRP A 17 -8.82 -6.94 0.83
CA TRP A 17 -7.53 -7.58 1.05
C TRP A 17 -6.84 -7.05 2.32
N LEU A 18 -6.81 -5.73 2.54
CA LEU A 18 -6.23 -5.13 3.74
C LEU A 18 -6.93 -5.61 5.01
N THR A 19 -8.26 -5.72 5.01
CA THR A 19 -9.01 -6.26 6.15
C THR A 19 -8.61 -7.70 6.44
N GLY A 20 -8.43 -8.54 5.42
CA GLY A 20 -7.91 -9.91 5.58
C GLY A 20 -6.50 -9.93 6.17
N CYS A 21 -5.58 -9.15 5.61
CA CYS A 21 -4.22 -9.06 6.12
C CYS A 21 -4.16 -8.56 7.56
N LEU A 22 -4.98 -7.58 7.94
CA LEU A 22 -5.06 -7.09 9.31
C LEU A 22 -5.60 -8.17 10.26
N ALA A 23 -6.63 -8.90 9.84
CA ALA A 23 -7.19 -9.99 10.64
C ALA A 23 -6.15 -11.08 10.91
N ASP A 24 -5.39 -11.47 9.87
CA ASP A 24 -4.31 -12.45 9.99
C ASP A 24 -3.17 -11.95 10.90
N LEU A 25 -2.77 -10.68 10.76
CA LEU A 25 -1.71 -10.08 11.58
C LEU A 25 -2.11 -9.91 13.05
N LEU A 26 -3.38 -9.61 13.31
CA LEU A 26 -3.92 -9.41 14.65
C LEU A 26 -4.40 -10.71 15.30
N GLY A 27 -4.51 -11.79 14.52
CA GLY A 27 -4.99 -13.09 14.99
C GLY A 27 -6.47 -13.09 15.36
N CYS A 28 -7.27 -12.24 14.71
CA CYS A 28 -8.71 -12.12 14.92
C CYS A 28 -9.49 -12.40 13.63
N ALA A 29 -10.82 -12.47 13.72
CA ALA A 29 -11.65 -12.61 12.55
C ALA A 29 -11.92 -11.27 11.86
N VAL A 30 -12.11 -11.28 10.53
CA VAL A 30 -12.39 -10.07 9.73
C VAL A 30 -13.61 -9.27 10.20
N TRP A 31 -14.59 -9.91 10.85
CA TRP A 31 -15.80 -9.26 11.37
C TRP A 31 -15.59 -8.59 12.74
N GLU A 32 -14.45 -8.84 13.40
CA GLU A 32 -14.05 -8.15 14.63
C GLU A 32 -13.37 -6.80 14.34
N LEU A 33 -12.89 -6.61 13.11
CA LEU A 33 -12.25 -5.36 12.68
C LEU A 33 -13.28 -4.30 12.32
N ASP A 34 -13.04 -3.08 12.80
CA ASP A 34 -13.80 -1.91 12.41
C ASP A 34 -13.01 -1.13 11.35
N VAL A 35 -13.41 -1.28 10.08
CA VAL A 35 -12.76 -0.64 8.93
C VAL A 35 -12.88 0.89 8.93
N THR A 36 -13.74 1.45 9.79
CA THR A 36 -13.89 2.91 9.96
C THR A 36 -12.96 3.48 11.02
N ARG A 37 -12.44 2.63 11.91
CA ARG A 37 -11.46 3.00 12.92
C ARG A 37 -10.04 3.00 12.39
N THR A 38 -9.19 3.68 13.14
CA THR A 38 -7.77 3.69 12.86
C THR A 38 -7.14 2.31 13.09
N PHE A 39 -5.99 2.04 12.48
CA PHE A 39 -5.28 0.80 12.68
C PHE A 39 -4.82 0.64 14.13
N GLU A 40 -4.42 1.73 14.80
CA GLU A 40 -4.06 1.74 16.21
C GLU A 40 -5.26 1.34 17.10
N GLU A 41 -6.46 1.87 16.82
CA GLU A 41 -7.69 1.49 17.53
C GLU A 41 -8.11 0.03 17.29
N ASN A 42 -7.72 -0.54 16.15
CA ASN A 42 -7.89 -1.97 15.86
C ASN A 42 -6.76 -2.84 16.46
N GLY A 43 -5.71 -2.25 17.04
CA GLY A 43 -4.60 -2.96 17.69
C GLY A 43 -3.34 -3.14 16.82
N LEU A 44 -3.27 -2.50 15.65
CA LEU A 44 -2.05 -2.48 14.85
C LEU A 44 -0.97 -1.64 15.55
N HIS A 45 0.21 -2.23 15.69
CA HIS A 45 1.39 -1.60 16.27
C HIS A 45 2.52 -1.53 15.22
N ALA A 46 3.65 -0.92 15.58
CA ALA A 46 4.72 -0.63 14.63
C ALA A 46 5.26 -1.88 13.90
N LEU A 47 5.43 -3.01 14.59
CA LEU A 47 5.85 -4.26 13.96
C LEU A 47 4.79 -4.80 12.98
N GLY A 48 3.51 -4.67 13.34
CA GLY A 48 2.40 -4.99 12.45
C GLY A 48 2.36 -4.10 11.20
N ALA A 49 2.68 -2.80 11.32
CA ALA A 49 2.77 -1.90 10.18
C ALA A 49 3.92 -2.28 9.22
N VAL A 50 5.07 -2.72 9.75
CA VAL A 50 6.18 -3.24 8.94
C VAL A 50 5.77 -4.54 8.22
N ALA A 51 5.08 -5.44 8.92
CA ALA A 51 4.59 -6.68 8.32
C ALA A 51 3.54 -6.42 7.23
N LEU A 52 2.64 -5.46 7.46
CA LEU A 52 1.65 -5.01 6.48
C LEU A 52 2.31 -4.41 5.23
N ALA A 53 3.34 -3.58 5.41
CA ALA A 53 4.14 -3.05 4.31
C ALA A 53 4.80 -4.17 3.48
N ALA A 54 5.39 -5.17 4.13
CA ALA A 54 5.99 -6.30 3.44
C ALA A 54 4.95 -7.17 2.69
N GLU A 55 3.75 -7.34 3.24
CA GLU A 55 2.66 -8.04 2.55
C GLU A 55 2.11 -7.21 1.38
N ALA A 56 2.01 -5.89 1.53
CA ALA A 56 1.62 -4.98 0.45
C ALA A 56 2.61 -5.02 -0.72
N GLU A 57 3.92 -5.03 -0.44
CA GLU A 57 4.95 -5.20 -1.46
C GLU A 57 4.79 -6.53 -2.20
N ARG A 58 4.60 -7.64 -1.48
CA ARG A 58 4.45 -8.97 -2.08
C ARG A 58 3.17 -9.12 -2.89
N ALA A 59 2.04 -8.65 -2.37
CA ALA A 59 0.73 -8.83 -2.98
C ALA A 59 0.46 -7.81 -4.10
N CYS A 60 0.90 -6.57 -3.93
CA CYS A 60 0.57 -5.45 -4.83
C CYS A 60 1.75 -5.02 -5.71
N GLY A 61 2.97 -5.51 -5.46
CA GLY A 61 4.18 -5.06 -6.16
C GLY A 61 4.49 -3.57 -5.92
N THR A 62 3.98 -3.01 -4.83
CA THR A 62 4.07 -1.58 -4.49
C THR A 62 4.85 -1.45 -3.19
N VAL A 63 5.94 -0.68 -3.22
CA VAL A 63 6.71 -0.33 -2.02
C VAL A 63 5.84 0.57 -1.15
N LEU A 64 5.51 0.08 0.05
CA LEU A 64 4.73 0.82 1.03
C LEU A 64 5.64 1.14 2.22
N GLU A 65 5.81 2.41 2.54
CA GLU A 65 6.51 2.77 3.77
C GLU A 65 5.66 2.36 4.99
N PRO A 66 6.25 1.75 6.03
CA PRO A 66 5.49 1.38 7.24
C PRO A 66 4.73 2.58 7.84
N THR A 67 5.30 3.77 7.75
CA THR A 67 4.71 5.04 8.20
C THR A 67 3.39 5.38 7.51
N ALA A 68 3.11 4.82 6.32
CA ALA A 68 1.85 5.02 5.61
C ALA A 68 0.64 4.53 6.41
N ALA A 69 0.83 3.59 7.35
CA ALA A 69 -0.22 3.18 8.28
C ALA A 69 -0.64 4.30 9.26
N TRP A 70 0.17 5.32 9.46
CA TRP A 70 -0.17 6.50 10.27
C TRP A 70 -0.69 7.65 9.40
N ASP A 71 -0.15 7.83 8.20
CA ASP A 71 -0.64 8.84 7.23
C ASP A 71 -2.02 8.49 6.67
N HIS A 72 -2.31 7.20 6.58
CA HIS A 72 -3.56 6.64 6.08
C HIS A 72 -4.11 5.64 7.08
N PRO A 73 -4.62 6.12 8.23
CA PRO A 73 -4.81 5.29 9.40
C PRO A 73 -6.00 4.33 9.32
N THR A 74 -6.78 4.34 8.24
CA THR A 74 -7.96 3.48 8.09
C THR A 74 -7.84 2.59 6.87
N VAL A 75 -8.53 1.45 6.87
CA VAL A 75 -8.57 0.53 5.71
C VAL A 75 -8.93 1.28 4.43
N GLY A 76 -9.95 2.13 4.47
CA GLY A 76 -10.40 2.90 3.31
C GLY A 76 -9.45 4.01 2.86
N SER A 77 -8.62 4.59 3.75
CA SER A 77 -7.61 5.57 3.36
C SER A 77 -6.39 4.88 2.76
N LEU A 78 -5.89 3.81 3.38
CA LEU A 78 -4.74 3.07 2.89
C LEU A 78 -5.05 2.35 1.56
N ALA A 79 -6.25 1.78 1.41
CA ALA A 79 -6.66 1.16 0.16
C ALA A 79 -6.67 2.15 -1.02
N ARG A 80 -7.13 3.39 -0.79
CA ARG A 80 -7.10 4.44 -1.80
C ARG A 80 -5.67 4.89 -2.13
N HIS A 81 -4.80 4.96 -1.13
CA HIS A 81 -3.39 5.24 -1.32
C HIS A 81 -2.73 4.18 -2.20
N LEU A 82 -2.90 2.89 -1.87
CA LEU A 82 -2.39 1.77 -2.65
C LEU A 82 -2.93 1.78 -4.10
N ALA A 83 -4.23 2.05 -4.29
CA ALA A 83 -4.80 2.18 -5.63
C ALA A 83 -4.16 3.33 -6.43
N ALA A 84 -3.86 4.45 -5.77
CA ALA A 84 -3.20 5.58 -6.41
C ALA A 84 -1.75 5.26 -6.79
N GLU A 85 -1.00 4.59 -5.91
CA GLU A 85 0.38 4.15 -6.18
C GLU A 85 0.45 3.15 -7.34
N ARG A 86 -0.45 2.15 -7.38
CA ARG A 86 -0.54 1.20 -8.49
C ARG A 86 -0.85 1.89 -9.82
N ARG A 87 -1.76 2.88 -9.79
CA ARG A 87 -2.08 3.68 -10.98
C ARG A 87 -0.87 4.50 -11.44
N ARG A 88 -0.12 5.12 -10.52
CA ARG A 88 1.12 5.86 -10.81
C ARG A 88 2.18 4.93 -11.42
N ALA A 89 2.40 3.76 -10.83
CA ALA A 89 3.36 2.78 -11.34
C ALA A 89 3.00 2.32 -12.77
N ARG A 90 1.71 2.07 -13.03
CA ARG A 90 1.24 1.72 -14.39
C ARG A 90 1.49 2.84 -15.40
N LEU A 91 1.18 4.09 -15.04
CA LEU A 91 1.41 5.24 -15.91
C LEU A 91 2.91 5.49 -16.15
N ALA A 92 3.77 5.18 -15.18
CA ALA A 92 5.22 5.25 -15.34
C ALA A 92 5.71 4.20 -16.36
N LEU A 93 5.21 2.97 -16.29
CA LEU A 93 5.53 1.92 -17.27
C LEU A 93 5.05 2.28 -18.69
N ASP A 94 3.86 2.87 -18.81
CA ASP A 94 3.31 3.32 -20.09
C ASP A 94 4.04 4.57 -20.65
N GLY A 95 4.79 5.28 -19.80
CA GLY A 95 5.39 6.58 -20.09
C GLY A 95 6.91 6.62 -20.28
N VAL A 96 7.64 5.49 -20.22
CA VAL A 96 9.11 5.49 -20.36
C VAL A 96 9.56 5.16 -21.80
N PRO A 97 9.94 6.15 -22.62
CA PRO A 97 10.93 5.93 -23.67
C PRO A 97 12.33 5.95 -23.05
N GLY A 98 12.91 4.75 -22.85
CA GLY A 98 14.34 4.54 -22.61
C GLY A 98 14.92 5.04 -21.28
N ALA A 99 15.06 4.14 -20.29
CA ALA A 99 16.08 4.31 -19.25
C ALA A 99 17.34 3.53 -19.68
N PRO A 100 18.48 4.20 -19.82
CA PRO A 100 19.54 3.89 -18.87
C PRO A 100 20.28 5.16 -18.43
N SER A 101 20.19 5.51 -17.14
CA SER A 101 21.20 6.34 -16.48
C SER A 101 21.06 6.26 -14.97
N ALA A 102 21.79 5.31 -14.40
CA ALA A 102 22.30 5.40 -13.05
C ALA A 102 23.56 4.52 -12.93
N LEU A 103 24.58 4.82 -13.74
CA LEU A 103 25.96 4.47 -13.39
C LEU A 103 26.90 5.56 -13.90
N GLY A 104 26.77 6.74 -13.29
CA GLY A 104 27.67 7.86 -13.42
C GLY A 104 27.59 8.67 -12.13
N ALA A 105 28.74 8.89 -11.49
CA ALA A 105 28.96 9.43 -10.15
C ALA A 105 28.83 8.37 -9.03
N ALA A 106 29.82 8.10 -8.18
CA ALA A 106 30.92 8.97 -7.75
C ALA A 106 32.27 8.25 -7.81
N GLY A 107 33.23 8.91 -8.45
CA GLY A 107 34.60 8.87 -7.95
C GLY A 107 34.73 9.96 -6.89
N GLU A 108 35.16 9.58 -5.69
CA GLU A 108 35.86 10.46 -4.75
C GLU A 108 37.02 9.64 -4.15
N PRO A 109 38.29 10.03 -4.37
CA PRO A 109 39.45 9.46 -3.68
C PRO A 109 39.56 10.04 -2.26
N TRP A 110 40.08 9.23 -1.32
CA TRP A 110 40.57 9.70 -0.02
C TRP A 110 41.85 10.52 -0.16
#